data_AF-A0A3N5RNI3-F1
#
_entry.id   AF-A0A3N5RNI3-F1
#
_cell.length_a   1.000
_cell.length_b   1.000
_cell.length_c   1.000
_cell.angle_alpha   90.00
_cell.angle_beta   90.00
_cell.angle_gamma   90.00
#
_symmetry.space_group_name_H-M   'P 1'
#
loop_
_entity.id
_entity.type
_entity.pdbx_description
1 polymer ?
#
loop_
_entity_poly.entity_id
_entity_poly.type
_entity_poly.pdbx_seq_one_letter_code
_entity_poly.pdbx_strand_id
1 'polypeptide(L)'
;MDSVCYHNFPILSSSCSHVKDQAEAFQVDGGYMLYFMISRMRESIVKARIRPTALPVKVLTIFSLGFYKMESVLRLTRCHGEKFMVTRYDQLKINRNVRKSSDSSRHYQPQIRWMVLTSIWFLLTLSLIWPFIARIANSREPVTGTNTGGTNYLIIAPDALTQAANEWASYRQRTGYQVRVITLPPEKMQVRQVRELIQKNFYEGGKPSPFYVLLLGHAHPDSSHPESYLPAVHLKIDLKQFGGPRIEVVASDDLFLMSEEPAERLPVRIGRIPAVSSSQALLVLERVRKYETCPPTGVGRTQIDLIASDAGFGPQFDPIFEWSFRNMAEHLLPDQYQWHILYGNPGSLYS
;
A
#
# COMPACT_ATOMS: atom_id res chain seq x y z
N MET A 1 21.84 16.49 35.03
CA MET A 1 20.54 17.21 35.06
C MET A 1 19.60 16.39 34.21
N ASP A 2 19.02 15.36 34.81
CA ASP A 2 18.23 14.36 34.10
C ASP A 2 16.76 14.78 34.19
N SER A 3 16.29 15.50 33.17
CA SER A 3 14.89 15.89 33.06
C SER A 3 14.05 14.69 32.66
N VAL A 4 13.51 14.00 33.66
CA VAL A 4 12.61 12.87 33.47
C VAL A 4 11.28 13.37 32.89
N CYS A 5 10.99 13.01 31.66
CA CYS A 5 9.78 13.43 30.95
C CYS A 5 8.58 12.55 31.33
N TYR A 6 7.92 12.85 32.46
CA TYR A 6 6.62 12.26 32.80
C TYR A 6 5.49 13.25 32.49
N HIS A 7 4.73 13.00 31.42
CA HIS A 7 3.42 13.62 31.24
C HIS A 7 2.43 12.62 30.66
N ASN A 8 1.36 12.36 31.45
CA ASN A 8 0.21 11.54 31.10
C ASN A 8 -0.56 12.16 29.92
N PHE A 9 -0.98 11.31 28.97
CA PHE A 9 -1.82 11.70 27.84
C PHE A 9 -3.31 11.63 28.21
N PRO A 10 -4.14 12.64 27.92
CA PRO A 10 -5.58 12.48 27.89
C PRO A 10 -6.00 11.80 26.57
N ILE A 11 -6.64 10.64 26.69
CA ILE A 11 -7.29 9.93 25.58
C ILE A 11 -8.64 10.61 25.36
N LEU A 12 -8.84 11.25 24.20
CA LEU A 12 -10.14 11.75 23.77
C LEU A 12 -10.84 10.65 22.95
N SER A 13 -11.87 10.04 23.52
CA SER A 13 -12.77 9.12 22.82
C SER A 13 -13.92 9.90 22.18
N SER A 14 -14.00 9.89 20.85
CA SER A 14 -15.18 10.36 20.12
C SER A 14 -16.03 9.15 19.70
N SER A 15 -17.23 9.08 20.26
CA SER A 15 -18.28 8.12 19.90
C SER A 15 -18.72 8.31 18.45
N CYS A 16 -18.72 7.23 17.67
CA CYS A 16 -19.30 7.19 16.32
C CYS A 16 -20.38 6.11 16.31
N SER A 17 -21.65 6.53 16.29
CA SER A 17 -22.81 5.64 16.25
C SER A 17 -23.47 5.64 14.88
N HIS A 18 -23.77 4.42 14.41
CA HIS A 18 -24.79 4.03 13.42
C HIS A 18 -24.68 4.47 11.96
N VAL A 19 -24.25 3.53 11.11
CA VAL A 19 -24.94 3.21 9.84
C VAL A 19 -24.92 1.68 9.69
N LYS A 20 -26.10 1.07 9.61
CA LYS A 20 -26.31 -0.35 9.31
C LYS A 20 -27.02 -0.47 7.96
N ASP A 21 -26.70 -1.56 7.28
CA ASP A 21 -27.45 -2.24 6.21
C ASP A 21 -27.31 -1.70 4.79
N GLN A 22 -26.44 -2.37 4.01
CA GLN A 22 -26.82 -3.19 2.86
C GLN A 22 -25.57 -3.92 2.33
N ALA A 23 -25.49 -5.23 2.57
CA ALA A 23 -24.47 -6.10 1.99
C ALA A 23 -25.16 -7.12 1.08
N GLU A 24 -25.16 -6.87 -0.22
CA GLU A 24 -25.41 -7.91 -1.22
C GLU A 24 -24.13 -8.74 -1.38
N ALA A 25 -24.21 -10.02 -1.02
CA ALA A 25 -23.11 -10.96 -1.16
C ALA A 25 -22.93 -11.32 -2.65
N PHE A 26 -21.89 -10.77 -3.28
CA PHE A 26 -21.44 -11.19 -4.61
C PHE A 26 -20.56 -12.43 -4.48
N GLN A 27 -21.09 -13.59 -4.89
CA GLN A 27 -20.31 -14.82 -4.98
C GLN A 27 -19.47 -14.77 -6.27
N VAL A 28 -18.17 -14.52 -6.13
CA VAL A 28 -17.21 -14.53 -7.26
C VAL A 28 -16.69 -15.95 -7.46
N ASP A 29 -16.82 -16.45 -8.69
CA ASP A 29 -16.41 -17.79 -9.09
C ASP A 29 -14.86 -17.91 -9.10
N GLY A 30 -14.32 -18.98 -8.51
CA GLY A 30 -12.87 -19.13 -8.20
C GLY A 30 -11.93 -19.07 -9.43
N GLY A 31 -12.47 -19.29 -10.63
CA GLY A 31 -11.73 -19.13 -11.89
C GLY A 31 -11.35 -17.67 -12.22
N TYR A 32 -12.16 -16.69 -11.80
CA TYR A 32 -11.88 -15.28 -12.02
C TYR A 32 -10.74 -14.76 -11.12
N MET A 33 -10.56 -15.38 -9.94
CA MET A 33 -9.55 -14.98 -8.96
C MET A 33 -8.12 -15.26 -9.44
N LEU A 34 -7.89 -16.45 -10.02
CA LEU A 34 -6.58 -16.84 -10.53
C LEU A 34 -6.18 -15.98 -11.75
N TYR A 35 -7.15 -15.69 -12.63
CA TYR A 35 -6.94 -14.80 -13.78
C TYR A 35 -6.62 -13.36 -13.33
N PHE A 36 -7.30 -12.87 -12.30
CA PHE A 36 -7.08 -11.54 -11.73
C PHE A 36 -5.68 -11.39 -11.11
N MET A 37 -5.22 -12.39 -10.34
CA MET A 37 -3.86 -12.40 -9.77
C MET A 37 -2.77 -12.41 -10.85
N ILE A 38 -2.94 -13.25 -11.88
CA ILE A 38 -2.00 -13.36 -13.02
C ILE A 38 -1.92 -12.03 -13.79
N SER A 39 -3.06 -11.37 -14.03
CA SER A 39 -3.12 -10.08 -14.73
C SER A 39 -2.42 -8.96 -13.94
N ARG A 40 -2.62 -8.91 -12.61
CA ARG A 40 -1.97 -7.91 -11.72
C ARG A 40 -0.45 -8.09 -11.63
N MET A 41 0.05 -9.34 -11.62
CA MET A 41 1.49 -9.61 -11.67
C MET A 41 2.10 -9.15 -13.00
N ARG A 42 1.42 -9.38 -14.13
CA ARG A 42 1.87 -8.92 -15.46
C ARG A 42 1.99 -7.40 -15.54
N GLU A 43 1.00 -6.65 -15.03
CA GLU A 43 1.08 -5.19 -14.98
C GLU A 43 2.22 -4.67 -14.10
N SER A 44 2.49 -5.35 -12.98
CA SER A 44 3.54 -4.97 -12.04
C SER A 44 4.94 -5.16 -12.65
N ILE A 45 5.12 -6.20 -13.47
CA ILE A 45 6.36 -6.47 -14.22
C ILE A 45 6.55 -5.47 -15.37
N VAL A 46 5.49 -5.08 -16.07
CA VAL A 46 5.56 -4.11 -17.19
C VAL A 46 5.82 -2.68 -16.71
N LYS A 47 5.31 -2.30 -15.53
CA LYS A 47 5.54 -0.97 -14.92
C LYS A 47 6.93 -0.82 -14.30
N ALA A 48 7.61 -1.92 -13.96
CA ALA A 48 9.01 -1.90 -13.56
C ALA A 48 9.92 -1.67 -14.78
N ARG A 49 10.15 -0.41 -15.15
CA ARG A 49 11.08 -0.03 -16.24
C ARG A 49 12.53 -0.21 -15.77
N ILE A 50 13.02 -1.44 -15.89
CA ILE A 50 14.38 -1.84 -15.55
C ILE A 50 15.34 -1.31 -16.64
N ARG A 51 16.45 -0.65 -16.24
CA ARG A 51 17.54 -0.30 -17.17
C ARG A 51 18.08 -1.61 -17.79
N PRO A 52 18.25 -1.70 -19.13
CA PRO A 52 18.58 -2.96 -19.82
C PRO A 52 20.00 -3.50 -19.57
N THR A 53 20.76 -2.95 -18.62
CA THR A 53 22.14 -3.38 -18.36
C THR A 53 22.28 -4.47 -17.31
N ALA A 54 21.20 -4.88 -16.61
CA ALA A 54 21.32 -5.75 -15.43
C ALA A 54 20.56 -7.08 -15.49
N LEU A 55 19.88 -7.42 -16.60
CA LEU A 55 19.21 -8.71 -16.76
C LEU A 55 19.75 -9.46 -17.98
N PRO A 56 20.15 -10.74 -17.85
CA PRO A 56 20.40 -11.57 -19.02
C PRO A 56 19.07 -11.75 -19.77
N VAL A 57 19.03 -11.34 -21.04
CA VAL A 57 17.87 -11.45 -21.95
C VAL A 57 17.19 -12.83 -21.90
N LYS A 58 17.95 -13.89 -21.59
CA LYS A 58 17.46 -15.27 -21.44
C LYS A 58 16.43 -15.47 -20.31
N VAL A 59 16.50 -14.70 -19.22
CA VAL A 59 15.57 -14.86 -18.07
C VAL A 59 14.18 -14.33 -18.45
N LEU A 60 14.08 -13.18 -19.12
CA LEU A 60 12.80 -12.61 -19.56
C LEU A 60 12.07 -13.53 -20.56
N THR A 61 12.81 -14.17 -21.47
CA THR A 61 12.25 -15.07 -22.48
C THR A 61 11.61 -16.31 -21.84
N ILE A 62 12.24 -16.90 -20.82
CA ILE A 62 11.72 -18.08 -20.11
C ILE A 62 10.42 -17.76 -19.36
N PHE A 63 10.32 -16.58 -18.72
CA PHE A 63 9.09 -16.14 -18.06
C PHE A 63 7.95 -15.96 -19.08
N SER A 64 8.20 -15.32 -20.23
CA SER A 64 7.17 -15.08 -21.26
C SER A 64 6.58 -16.38 -21.84
N LEU A 65 7.42 -17.40 -22.09
CA LEU A 65 6.97 -18.71 -22.59
C LEU A 65 6.17 -19.51 -21.56
N GLY A 66 6.50 -19.39 -20.27
CA GLY A 66 5.75 -20.02 -19.18
C GLY A 66 4.32 -19.48 -19.07
N PHE A 67 4.17 -18.14 -19.14
CA PHE A 67 2.84 -17.50 -19.09
C PHE A 67 1.97 -17.82 -20.31
N TYR A 68 2.54 -17.84 -21.52
CA TYR A 68 1.78 -18.15 -22.75
C TYR A 68 1.21 -19.57 -22.75
N LYS A 69 1.98 -20.54 -22.21
CA LYS A 69 1.56 -21.94 -22.10
C LYS A 69 0.46 -22.14 -21.05
N MET A 70 0.47 -21.35 -19.98
CA MET A 70 -0.54 -21.37 -18.93
C MET A 70 -1.88 -20.73 -19.38
N GLU A 71 -1.83 -19.65 -20.16
CA GLU A 71 -3.02 -19.03 -20.77
C GLU A 71 -3.72 -19.97 -21.77
N SER A 72 -2.93 -20.75 -22.51
CA SER A 72 -3.42 -21.77 -23.44
C SER A 72 -4.18 -22.89 -22.74
N VAL A 73 -3.72 -23.32 -21.56
CA VAL A 73 -4.36 -24.36 -20.74
C VAL A 73 -5.66 -23.85 -20.11
N LEU A 74 -5.69 -22.60 -19.65
CA LEU A 74 -6.90 -21.97 -19.10
C LEU A 74 -7.98 -21.70 -20.17
N ARG A 75 -7.60 -21.46 -21.43
CA ARG A 75 -8.56 -21.39 -22.55
C ARG A 75 -9.14 -22.77 -22.89
N LEU A 76 -8.35 -23.84 -22.79
CA LEU A 76 -8.81 -25.21 -23.08
C LEU A 76 -9.79 -25.74 -22.03
N THR A 77 -9.62 -25.41 -20.75
CA THR A 77 -10.59 -25.79 -19.70
C THR A 77 -11.92 -25.03 -19.82
N ARG A 78 -11.92 -23.82 -20.39
CA ARG A 78 -13.14 -23.04 -20.68
C ARG A 78 -14.03 -23.70 -21.74
N CYS A 79 -13.43 -24.36 -22.76
CA CYS A 79 -14.17 -25.01 -23.85
C CYS A 79 -14.83 -26.36 -23.47
N HIS A 80 -14.61 -26.89 -22.27
CA HIS A 80 -15.26 -28.12 -21.79
C HIS A 80 -16.40 -27.89 -20.79
N GLY A 81 -16.59 -26.65 -20.31
CA GLY A 81 -17.64 -26.31 -19.34
C GLY A 81 -19.02 -25.98 -19.93
N GLU A 82 -19.14 -25.75 -21.25
CA GLU A 82 -20.38 -25.25 -21.87
C GLU A 82 -21.38 -26.33 -22.33
N LYS A 83 -21.16 -27.62 -22.03
CA LYS A 83 -22.10 -28.70 -22.41
C LYS A 83 -22.72 -29.40 -21.21
N PHE A 84 -23.34 -28.68 -20.28
CA PHE A 84 -24.31 -29.28 -19.37
C PHE A 84 -25.39 -28.26 -18.97
N MET A 85 -26.41 -28.15 -19.80
CA MET A 85 -27.67 -27.49 -19.47
C MET A 85 -28.83 -28.23 -20.18
N VAL A 86 -29.74 -28.73 -19.34
CA VAL A 86 -31.15 -29.07 -19.60
C VAL A 86 -31.46 -30.39 -20.31
N THR A 87 -31.95 -31.37 -19.56
CA THR A 87 -33.39 -31.72 -19.55
C THR A 87 -33.70 -32.69 -18.41
N ARG A 88 -34.73 -32.37 -17.63
CA ARG A 88 -35.25 -33.16 -16.51
C ARG A 88 -36.71 -33.45 -16.84
N TYR A 89 -37.03 -34.66 -17.29
CA TYR A 89 -38.34 -35.30 -17.15
C TYR A 89 -38.20 -36.76 -17.61
N ASP A 90 -38.14 -37.69 -16.66
CA ASP A 90 -39.07 -38.81 -16.56
C ASP A 90 -38.65 -39.74 -15.42
N GLN A 91 -39.57 -39.90 -14.46
CA GLN A 91 -39.54 -41.01 -13.55
C GLN A 91 -40.12 -42.23 -14.26
N LEU A 92 -39.36 -43.34 -14.35
CA LEU A 92 -39.97 -44.67 -14.35
C LEU A 92 -38.98 -45.71 -13.83
N LYS A 93 -39.46 -46.42 -12.80
CA LYS A 93 -39.00 -47.70 -12.21
C LYS A 93 -38.02 -48.50 -13.08
N ILE A 94 -36.80 -48.74 -12.57
CA ILE A 94 -36.16 -50.06 -12.69
C ILE A 94 -35.53 -50.43 -11.34
N ASN A 95 -36.01 -51.57 -10.85
CA ASN A 95 -35.55 -52.30 -9.69
C ASN A 95 -34.52 -53.34 -10.15
N ARG A 96 -33.49 -53.60 -9.33
CA ARG A 96 -32.54 -54.75 -9.29
C ARG A 96 -31.07 -54.47 -9.58
N ASN A 97 -30.28 -55.03 -8.66
CA ASN A 97 -28.86 -55.39 -8.69
C ASN A 97 -27.84 -54.28 -8.34
N VAL A 98 -27.79 -53.97 -7.05
CA VAL A 98 -26.59 -53.39 -6.41
C VAL A 98 -25.49 -54.45 -6.37
N ARG A 99 -24.77 -54.60 -7.49
CA ARG A 99 -23.40 -55.15 -7.48
C ARG A 99 -22.46 -54.00 -7.10
N LYS A 100 -21.67 -54.24 -6.04
CA LYS A 100 -20.56 -53.38 -5.60
C LYS A 100 -19.65 -53.04 -6.79
N SER A 101 -19.76 -51.81 -7.31
CA SER A 101 -18.77 -51.24 -8.23
C SER A 101 -17.81 -50.37 -7.43
N SER A 102 -16.74 -51.03 -6.99
CA SER A 102 -15.56 -50.43 -6.35
C SER A 102 -14.56 -50.10 -7.46
N ASP A 103 -14.77 -49.02 -8.24
CA ASP A 103 -13.70 -48.49 -9.10
C ASP A 103 -13.91 -47.01 -9.51
N SER A 104 -14.37 -46.17 -8.59
CA SER A 104 -14.54 -44.71 -8.81
C SER A 104 -13.30 -43.88 -8.47
N SER A 105 -12.16 -44.49 -8.11
CA SER A 105 -11.00 -43.76 -7.57
C SER A 105 -9.99 -43.28 -8.63
N ARG A 106 -10.18 -43.54 -9.93
CA ARG A 106 -9.15 -43.30 -10.95
C ARG A 106 -9.22 -41.96 -11.69
N HIS A 107 -10.14 -41.04 -11.36
CA HIS A 107 -10.25 -39.76 -12.08
C HIS A 107 -9.82 -38.51 -11.30
N TYR A 108 -9.36 -38.65 -10.05
CA TYR A 108 -8.87 -37.53 -9.23
C TYR A 108 -7.36 -37.27 -9.28
N GLN A 109 -6.57 -38.10 -9.98
CA GLN A 109 -5.11 -37.95 -10.02
C GLN A 109 -4.52 -36.78 -10.83
N PRO A 110 -5.11 -36.27 -11.94
CA PRO A 110 -4.42 -35.25 -12.74
C PRO A 110 -4.40 -33.87 -12.06
N GLN A 111 -5.37 -33.55 -11.19
CA GLN A 111 -5.44 -32.23 -10.54
C GLN A 111 -4.36 -32.04 -9.47
N ILE A 112 -4.04 -33.08 -8.71
CA ILE A 112 -3.02 -33.03 -7.65
C ILE A 112 -1.64 -32.74 -8.25
N ARG A 113 -1.32 -33.32 -9.42
CA ARG A 113 -0.03 -33.10 -10.08
C ARG A 113 0.17 -31.64 -10.51
N TRP A 114 -0.89 -30.99 -10.98
CA TRP A 114 -0.84 -29.56 -11.36
C TRP A 114 -0.72 -28.63 -10.15
N MET A 115 -1.41 -28.94 -9.05
CA MET A 115 -1.27 -28.17 -7.80
C MET A 115 0.15 -28.26 -7.25
N VAL A 116 0.77 -29.44 -7.27
CA VAL A 116 2.16 -29.61 -6.80
C VAL A 116 3.13 -28.83 -7.69
N LEU A 117 2.99 -28.93 -9.03
CA LEU A 117 3.87 -28.22 -9.96
C LEU A 117 3.76 -26.70 -9.85
N THR A 118 2.55 -26.16 -9.68
CA THR A 118 2.33 -24.71 -9.54
C THR A 118 2.87 -24.19 -8.21
N SER A 119 2.71 -24.93 -7.11
CA SER A 119 3.29 -24.57 -5.81
C SER A 119 4.83 -24.60 -5.82
N ILE A 120 5.44 -25.62 -6.44
CA ILE A 120 6.91 -25.69 -6.59
C ILE A 120 7.42 -24.50 -7.40
N TRP A 121 6.75 -24.17 -8.51
CA TRP A 121 7.12 -23.03 -9.33
C TRP A 121 7.02 -21.72 -8.56
N PHE A 122 5.93 -21.51 -7.81
CA PHE A 122 5.73 -20.31 -6.99
C PHE A 122 6.84 -20.16 -5.94
N LEU A 123 7.16 -21.21 -5.19
CA LEU A 123 8.21 -21.19 -4.17
C LEU A 123 9.60 -20.88 -4.77
N LEU A 124 9.91 -21.47 -5.93
CA LEU A 124 11.16 -21.17 -6.64
C LEU A 124 11.23 -19.72 -7.09
N THR A 125 10.13 -19.16 -7.60
CA THR A 125 10.09 -17.74 -7.97
C THR A 125 10.25 -16.83 -6.76
N LEU A 126 9.60 -17.14 -5.64
CA LEU A 126 9.70 -16.36 -4.41
C LEU A 126 11.14 -16.36 -3.87
N SER A 127 11.80 -17.53 -3.85
CA SER A 127 13.19 -17.68 -3.41
C SER A 127 14.18 -16.90 -4.28
N LEU A 128 13.95 -16.82 -5.59
CA LEU A 128 14.80 -16.06 -6.51
C LEU A 128 14.62 -14.55 -6.36
N ILE A 129 13.42 -14.10 -5.98
CA ILE A 129 13.09 -12.68 -5.85
C ILE A 129 13.41 -12.16 -4.42
N TRP A 130 13.54 -13.03 -3.42
CA TRP A 130 13.76 -12.65 -2.03
C TRP A 130 14.98 -11.74 -1.77
N PRO A 131 16.18 -11.99 -2.32
CA PRO A 131 17.33 -11.12 -2.08
C PRO A 131 17.12 -9.69 -2.61
N PHE A 132 16.31 -9.55 -3.67
CA PHE A 132 15.94 -8.26 -4.22
C PHE A 132 14.96 -7.51 -3.30
N ILE A 133 13.95 -8.22 -2.78
CA ILE A 133 13.01 -7.66 -1.79
C ILE A 133 13.74 -7.26 -0.50
N ALA A 134 14.64 -8.11 0.01
CA ALA A 134 15.43 -7.83 1.21
C ALA A 134 16.33 -6.60 1.04
N ARG A 135 16.88 -6.37 -0.16
CA ARG A 135 17.68 -5.17 -0.45
C ARG A 135 16.84 -3.90 -0.47
N ILE A 136 15.60 -3.97 -0.97
CA ILE A 136 14.64 -2.86 -0.89
C ILE A 136 14.25 -2.58 0.57
N ALA A 137 14.09 -3.62 1.38
CA ALA A 137 13.77 -3.48 2.81
C ALA A 137 14.92 -2.81 3.60
N ASN A 138 16.18 -3.10 3.25
CA ASN A 138 17.36 -2.68 4.02
C ASN A 138 18.03 -1.37 3.53
N SER A 139 17.52 -0.71 2.49
CA SER A 139 18.07 0.54 1.97
C SER A 139 17.53 1.77 2.71
N ARG A 140 17.73 1.82 4.03
CA ARG A 140 17.79 3.10 4.75
C ARG A 140 19.23 3.57 4.66
N GLU A 141 19.57 4.25 3.58
CA GLU A 141 20.85 4.97 3.55
C GLU A 141 20.84 5.95 4.73
N PRO A 142 21.86 5.90 5.62
CA PRO A 142 21.98 6.90 6.67
C PRO A 142 22.03 8.28 6.01
N VAL A 143 21.41 9.27 6.66
CA VAL A 143 21.51 10.68 6.27
C VAL A 143 22.93 11.15 6.56
N THR A 144 23.89 10.69 5.77
CA THR A 144 25.31 11.01 5.92
C THR A 144 25.74 11.81 4.72
N GLY A 145 25.91 13.12 4.92
CA GLY A 145 26.56 14.01 3.96
C GLY A 145 26.07 15.45 4.12
N THR A 146 26.54 16.18 5.13
CA THR A 146 27.65 17.14 5.03
C THR A 146 27.65 18.00 3.75
N ASN A 147 27.00 19.17 3.88
CA ASN A 147 27.53 20.48 3.47
C ASN A 147 28.00 20.67 2.02
N THR A 148 27.07 20.67 1.06
CA THR A 148 27.25 21.36 -0.24
C THR A 148 26.34 22.58 -0.40
N GLY A 149 25.83 23.17 0.70
CA GLY A 149 25.08 24.43 0.68
C GLY A 149 23.68 24.38 0.05
N GLY A 150 23.17 23.19 -0.28
CA GLY A 150 21.86 22.98 -0.89
C GLY A 150 20.72 22.68 0.10
N THR A 151 19.50 23.10 -0.23
CA THR A 151 18.30 22.73 0.54
C THR A 151 18.04 21.23 0.45
N ASN A 152 17.93 20.52 1.57
CA ASN A 152 17.53 19.11 1.61
C ASN A 152 16.19 18.87 2.33
N TYR A 153 15.57 19.93 2.86
CA TYR A 153 14.24 19.87 3.47
C TYR A 153 13.43 21.11 3.05
N LEU A 154 12.39 20.91 2.26
CA LEU A 154 11.52 21.97 1.77
C LEU A 154 10.18 21.94 2.52
N ILE A 155 9.76 23.08 3.07
CA ILE A 155 8.44 23.26 3.67
C ILE A 155 7.64 24.18 2.74
N ILE A 156 6.46 23.72 2.30
CA ILE A 156 5.51 24.52 1.52
C ILE A 156 4.24 24.70 2.35
N ALA A 157 3.82 25.94 2.55
CA ALA A 157 2.68 26.28 3.39
C ALA A 157 1.87 27.47 2.83
N PRO A 158 0.57 27.59 3.14
CA PRO A 158 -0.17 28.84 3.05
C PRO A 158 0.40 29.91 4.00
N ASP A 159 0.23 31.18 3.64
CA ASP A 159 0.67 32.31 4.47
C ASP A 159 0.04 32.27 5.89
N ALA A 160 -1.20 31.77 6.03
CA ALA A 160 -1.85 31.58 7.34
C ALA A 160 -1.11 30.60 8.27
N LEU A 161 -0.26 29.73 7.72
CA LEU A 161 0.52 28.72 8.45
C LEU A 161 2.01 29.08 8.57
N THR A 162 2.39 30.34 8.26
CA THR A 162 3.78 30.82 8.30
C THR A 162 4.45 30.60 9.66
N GLN A 163 3.73 30.86 10.77
CA GLN A 163 4.29 30.67 12.11
C GLN A 163 4.70 29.20 12.33
N ALA A 164 3.79 28.26 12.10
CA ALA A 164 4.06 26.84 12.27
C ALA A 164 5.19 26.35 11.35
N ALA A 165 5.23 26.84 10.10
CA ALA A 165 6.29 26.52 9.15
C ALA A 165 7.67 26.97 9.63
N ASN A 166 7.79 28.20 10.15
CA ASN A 166 9.05 28.76 10.63
C ASN A 166 9.53 28.11 11.93
N GLU A 167 8.62 27.81 12.86
CA GLU A 167 8.96 27.09 14.09
C GLU A 167 9.46 25.68 13.80
N TRP A 168 8.83 24.98 12.85
CA TRP A 168 9.30 23.68 12.41
C TRP A 168 10.64 23.74 11.68
N ALA A 169 10.82 24.72 10.80
CA ALA A 169 12.08 24.94 10.10
C ALA A 169 13.23 25.14 11.10
N SER A 170 13.01 25.97 12.11
CA SER A 170 13.98 26.24 13.17
C SER A 170 14.37 24.96 13.92
N TYR A 171 13.40 24.09 14.22
CA TYR A 171 13.68 22.79 14.84
C TYR A 171 14.50 21.88 13.93
N ARG A 172 14.10 21.73 12.66
CA ARG A 172 14.81 20.88 11.68
C ARG A 172 16.22 21.38 11.37
N GLN A 173 16.43 22.70 11.32
CA GLN A 173 17.78 23.27 11.19
C GLN A 173 18.67 22.88 12.37
N ARG A 174 18.16 22.94 13.60
CA ARG A 174 18.90 22.48 14.80
C ARG A 174 19.20 20.98 14.78
N THR A 175 18.40 20.17 14.09
CA THR A 175 18.66 18.73 13.93
C THR A 175 19.48 18.38 12.68
N GLY A 176 20.09 19.38 12.02
CA GLY A 176 21.07 19.19 10.94
C GLY A 176 20.53 19.25 9.51
N TYR A 177 19.27 19.67 9.30
CA TYR A 177 18.71 19.84 7.96
C TYR A 177 18.98 21.25 7.39
N GLN A 178 19.18 21.32 6.07
CA GLN A 178 19.23 22.57 5.31
C GLN A 178 17.80 22.87 4.85
N VAL A 179 17.08 23.61 5.70
CA VAL A 179 15.64 23.83 5.53
C VAL A 179 15.36 25.11 4.74
N ARG A 180 14.44 25.04 3.78
CA ARG A 180 13.84 26.19 3.11
C ARG A 180 12.33 26.21 3.36
N VAL A 181 11.80 27.37 3.73
CA VAL A 181 10.36 27.60 3.85
C VAL A 181 9.90 28.43 2.66
N ILE A 182 8.82 27.99 2.03
CA ILE A 182 8.12 28.75 0.99
C ILE A 182 6.66 28.86 1.40
N THR A 183 6.24 30.07 1.70
CA THR A 183 4.83 30.37 1.93
C THR A 183 4.21 30.89 0.65
N LEU A 184 2.94 30.58 0.43
CA LEU A 184 2.20 31.00 -0.75
C LEU A 184 0.91 31.70 -0.33
N PRO A 185 0.56 32.82 -0.98
CA PRO A 185 -0.75 33.42 -0.81
C PRO A 185 -1.81 32.57 -1.54
N PRO A 186 -3.10 32.69 -1.18
CA PRO A 186 -4.17 31.86 -1.72
C PRO A 186 -4.23 31.81 -3.25
N GLU A 187 -3.96 32.91 -3.93
CA GLU A 187 -4.00 32.99 -5.40
C GLU A 187 -2.91 32.16 -6.10
N LYS A 188 -1.83 31.82 -5.40
CA LYS A 188 -0.72 30.99 -5.90
C LYS A 188 -0.86 29.52 -5.50
N MET A 189 -1.94 29.14 -4.80
CA MET A 189 -2.21 27.76 -4.36
C MET A 189 -2.74 26.87 -5.48
N GLN A 190 -1.92 26.70 -6.52
CA GLN A 190 -2.24 25.88 -7.68
C GLN A 190 -1.33 24.65 -7.72
N VAL A 191 -1.86 23.51 -8.17
CA VAL A 191 -1.11 22.25 -8.30
C VAL A 191 0.20 22.44 -9.09
N ARG A 192 0.12 23.15 -10.22
CA ARG A 192 1.27 23.44 -11.08
C ARG A 192 2.36 24.21 -10.33
N GLN A 193 1.96 25.23 -9.56
CA GLN A 193 2.90 26.06 -8.82
C GLN A 193 3.62 25.27 -7.73
N VAL A 194 2.90 24.42 -6.97
CA VAL A 194 3.50 23.56 -5.94
C VAL A 194 4.49 22.57 -6.57
N ARG A 195 4.11 21.94 -7.69
CA ARG A 195 4.99 21.04 -8.46
C ARG A 195 6.27 21.75 -8.92
N GLU A 196 6.14 22.91 -9.55
CA GLU A 196 7.28 23.69 -10.04
C GLU A 196 8.20 24.12 -8.90
N LEU A 197 7.67 24.48 -7.73
CA LEU A 197 8.47 24.81 -6.55
C LEU A 197 9.27 23.61 -6.04
N ILE A 198 8.67 22.42 -5.97
CA ILE A 198 9.36 21.20 -5.55
C ILE A 198 10.48 20.87 -6.54
N GLN A 199 10.17 20.85 -7.85
CA GLN A 199 11.13 20.55 -8.91
C GLN A 199 12.29 21.55 -8.89
N LYS A 200 11.98 22.85 -8.89
CA LYS A 200 12.98 23.92 -8.87
C LYS A 200 13.93 23.77 -7.69
N ASN A 201 13.41 23.60 -6.47
CA ASN A 201 14.25 23.46 -5.27
C ASN A 201 15.09 22.18 -5.29
N PHE A 202 14.55 21.09 -5.82
CA PHE A 202 15.31 19.84 -5.95
C PHE A 202 16.50 19.99 -6.93
N TYR A 203 16.27 20.59 -8.10
CA TYR A 203 17.31 20.78 -9.11
C TYR A 203 18.33 21.86 -8.72
N GLU A 204 17.88 23.01 -8.21
CA GLU A 204 18.75 24.11 -7.77
C GLU A 204 19.53 23.77 -6.50
N GLY A 205 18.96 22.94 -5.62
CA GLY A 205 19.60 22.50 -4.37
C GLY A 205 20.78 21.54 -4.57
N GLY A 206 21.18 21.24 -5.81
CA GLY A 206 22.24 20.27 -6.11
C GLY A 206 21.79 18.81 -6.00
N LYS A 207 20.48 18.55 -6.03
CA LYS A 207 19.86 17.21 -5.90
C LYS A 207 20.36 16.45 -4.66
N PRO A 208 20.31 17.05 -3.46
CA PRO A 208 20.84 16.38 -2.28
C PRO A 208 19.97 15.16 -1.99
N SER A 209 20.61 14.02 -1.72
CA SER A 209 19.92 12.81 -1.31
C SER A 209 20.28 12.53 0.16
N PRO A 210 19.29 12.36 1.05
CA PRO A 210 17.84 12.44 0.81
C PRO A 210 17.29 13.88 0.71
N PHE A 211 16.22 14.08 -0.08
CA PHE A 211 15.44 15.33 -0.16
C PHE A 211 14.02 15.12 0.39
N TYR A 212 13.60 15.97 1.33
CA TYR A 212 12.29 15.89 1.97
C TYR A 212 11.42 17.10 1.61
N VAL A 213 10.13 16.87 1.42
CA VAL A 213 9.11 17.90 1.24
C VAL A 213 8.03 17.72 2.30
N LEU A 214 7.75 18.77 3.05
CA LEU A 214 6.62 18.86 3.97
C LEU A 214 5.60 19.87 3.44
N LEU A 215 4.39 19.38 3.18
CA LEU A 215 3.22 20.18 2.86
C LEU A 215 2.47 20.50 4.16
N LEU A 216 2.34 21.77 4.53
CA LEU A 216 1.54 22.21 5.68
C LEU A 216 0.25 22.84 5.18
N GLY A 217 -0.90 22.23 5.44
CA GLY A 217 -2.20 22.72 4.96
C GLY A 217 -3.14 21.59 4.55
N HIS A 218 -4.45 21.85 4.59
CA HIS A 218 -5.45 20.86 4.20
C HIS A 218 -5.69 20.87 2.68
N ALA A 219 -6.11 19.73 2.14
CA ALA A 219 -6.36 19.54 0.71
C ALA A 219 -7.85 19.70 0.32
N HIS A 220 -8.74 19.95 1.28
CA HIS A 220 -10.17 20.07 1.02
C HIS A 220 -10.52 21.45 0.44
N PRO A 221 -11.04 21.57 -0.80
CA PRO A 221 -11.35 22.86 -1.42
C PRO A 221 -12.51 23.58 -0.71
N ASP A 222 -13.55 22.85 -0.29
CA ASP A 222 -14.75 23.44 0.35
C ASP A 222 -14.61 23.59 1.88
N SER A 223 -13.40 23.80 2.38
CA SER A 223 -13.23 24.03 3.81
C SER A 223 -13.75 25.41 4.22
N SER A 224 -14.14 25.57 5.48
CA SER A 224 -14.37 26.87 6.11
C SER A 224 -13.09 27.71 6.28
N HIS A 225 -11.94 27.22 5.81
CA HIS A 225 -10.60 27.78 6.04
C HIS A 225 -9.79 27.92 4.73
N PRO A 226 -10.30 28.67 3.72
CA PRO A 226 -9.60 28.83 2.44
C PRO A 226 -8.17 29.40 2.58
N GLU A 227 -7.88 30.12 3.65
CA GLU A 227 -6.56 30.66 3.99
C GLU A 227 -5.50 29.58 4.28
N SER A 228 -5.93 28.36 4.64
CA SER A 228 -5.07 27.22 4.96
C SER A 228 -5.07 26.14 3.88
N TYR A 229 -5.72 26.42 2.74
CA TYR A 229 -5.83 25.48 1.63
C TYR A 229 -4.50 25.29 0.91
N LEU A 230 -4.12 24.04 0.70
CA LEU A 230 -2.97 23.63 -0.09
C LEU A 230 -3.39 22.45 -0.98
N PRO A 231 -3.45 22.59 -2.31
CA PRO A 231 -4.06 21.59 -3.18
C PRO A 231 -3.35 20.24 -3.10
N ALA A 232 -4.11 19.16 -3.32
CA ALA A 232 -3.58 17.86 -3.71
C ALA A 232 -3.79 17.64 -5.21
N VAL A 233 -2.97 16.78 -5.83
CA VAL A 233 -3.16 16.43 -7.23
C VAL A 233 -4.26 15.37 -7.34
N HIS A 234 -5.17 15.56 -8.28
CA HIS A 234 -6.29 14.66 -8.50
C HIS A 234 -6.02 13.79 -9.73
N LEU A 235 -5.93 12.47 -9.55
CA LEU A 235 -5.83 11.50 -10.63
C LEU A 235 -7.20 10.93 -10.92
N LYS A 236 -7.65 11.06 -12.18
CA LYS A 236 -8.86 10.37 -12.62
C LYS A 236 -8.56 8.89 -12.78
N ILE A 237 -9.36 8.04 -12.14
CA ILE A 237 -9.25 6.59 -12.23
C ILE A 237 -10.59 6.05 -12.73
N ASP A 238 -10.55 5.19 -13.75
CA ASP A 238 -11.72 4.42 -14.15
C ASP A 238 -11.69 3.05 -13.48
N LEU A 239 -12.41 2.93 -12.36
CA LEU A 239 -12.58 1.67 -11.63
C LEU A 239 -13.77 0.84 -12.14
N LYS A 240 -14.52 1.28 -13.16
CA LYS A 240 -15.66 0.51 -13.70
C LYS A 240 -15.20 -0.87 -14.19
N GLN A 241 -14.00 -0.95 -14.74
CA GLN A 241 -13.39 -2.20 -15.18
C GLN A 241 -13.15 -3.22 -14.05
N PHE A 242 -13.19 -2.78 -12.79
CA PHE A 242 -12.96 -3.63 -11.61
C PHE A 242 -14.23 -3.92 -10.81
N GLY A 243 -15.42 -3.52 -11.31
CA GLY A 243 -16.69 -3.72 -10.59
C GLY A 243 -16.77 -2.99 -9.24
N GLY A 244 -15.86 -2.05 -8.99
CA GLY A 244 -15.79 -1.29 -7.75
C GLY A 244 -16.77 -0.12 -7.70
N PRO A 245 -16.93 0.52 -6.53
CA PRO A 245 -17.68 1.76 -6.41
C PRO A 245 -17.13 2.81 -7.37
N ARG A 246 -17.99 3.73 -7.82
CA ARG A 246 -17.62 4.83 -8.73
C ARG A 246 -16.73 5.85 -8.02
N ILE A 247 -15.47 5.49 -7.80
CA ILE A 247 -14.42 6.45 -7.43
C ILE A 247 -13.82 6.93 -8.74
N GLU A 248 -14.19 8.13 -9.14
CA GLU A 248 -13.72 8.72 -10.40
C GLU A 248 -12.39 9.45 -10.23
N VAL A 249 -12.05 9.85 -9.00
CA VAL A 249 -10.90 10.70 -8.70
C VAL A 249 -10.24 10.27 -7.40
N VAL A 250 -8.91 10.17 -7.42
CA VAL A 250 -8.08 9.94 -6.22
C VAL A 250 -7.14 11.13 -6.03
N ALA A 251 -7.20 11.75 -4.86
CA ALA A 251 -6.25 12.79 -4.47
C ALA A 251 -4.93 12.16 -3.99
N SER A 252 -3.79 12.70 -4.43
CA SER A 252 -2.47 12.20 -4.04
C SER A 252 -1.40 13.29 -4.13
N ASP A 253 -0.59 13.41 -3.08
CA ASP A 253 0.59 14.29 -3.07
C ASP A 253 1.79 13.67 -3.81
N ASP A 254 1.81 12.35 -3.98
CA ASP A 254 2.88 11.64 -4.69
C ASP A 254 3.00 12.08 -6.17
N LEU A 255 1.90 12.57 -6.74
CA LEU A 255 1.84 13.07 -8.11
C LEU A 255 2.50 14.45 -8.28
N PHE A 256 2.87 15.14 -7.20
CA PHE A 256 3.78 16.29 -7.28
C PHE A 256 5.20 15.87 -7.70
N LEU A 257 5.57 14.61 -7.47
CA LEU A 257 6.91 14.10 -7.71
C LEU A 257 7.08 13.51 -9.12
N MET A 258 6.02 13.45 -9.91
CA MET A 258 6.07 12.98 -11.29
C MET A 258 6.36 14.15 -12.23
N SER A 259 7.40 14.04 -13.05
CA SER A 259 7.57 14.94 -14.21
C SER A 259 6.56 14.61 -15.30
N GLU A 260 6.18 15.63 -16.07
CA GLU A 260 5.22 15.46 -17.17
C GLU A 260 5.89 14.68 -18.32
N GLU A 261 7.13 15.01 -18.71
CA GLU A 261 7.86 14.29 -19.76
C GLU A 261 9.40 14.40 -19.60
N PRO A 262 10.18 13.30 -19.68
CA PRO A 262 9.74 11.91 -19.53
C PRO A 262 9.18 11.67 -18.12
N ALA A 263 8.28 10.71 -17.95
CA ALA A 263 7.72 10.35 -16.64
C ALA A 263 8.80 9.71 -15.74
N GLU A 264 9.54 10.56 -15.03
CA GLU A 264 10.52 10.20 -14.02
C GLU A 264 9.98 10.66 -12.66
N ARG A 265 10.04 9.77 -11.67
CA ARG A 265 9.70 10.13 -10.30
C ARG A 265 10.94 10.72 -9.65
N LEU A 266 10.82 11.94 -9.13
CA LEU A 266 11.89 12.53 -8.32
C LEU A 266 12.18 11.65 -7.09
N PRO A 267 13.45 11.45 -6.71
CA PRO A 267 13.84 10.69 -5.50
C PRO A 267 13.61 11.52 -4.22
N VAL A 268 12.40 12.05 -4.07
CA VAL A 268 11.96 12.94 -3.00
C VAL A 268 11.00 12.18 -2.09
N ARG A 269 11.09 12.44 -0.78
CA ARG A 269 10.10 11.98 0.20
C ARG A 269 9.14 13.12 0.51
N ILE A 270 7.86 12.92 0.23
CA ILE A 270 6.82 13.92 0.49
C ILE A 270 5.89 13.47 1.61
N GLY A 271 5.49 14.40 2.47
CA GLY A 271 4.48 14.19 3.49
C GLY A 271 3.65 15.45 3.70
N ARG A 272 2.43 15.29 4.24
CA ARG A 272 1.51 16.39 4.52
C ARG A 272 1.07 16.36 5.98
N ILE A 273 1.00 17.53 6.60
CA ILE A 273 0.27 17.75 7.85
C ILE A 273 -0.98 18.58 7.52
N PRO A 274 -2.17 17.95 7.50
CA PRO A 274 -3.41 18.68 7.30
C PRO A 274 -3.70 19.53 8.54
N ALA A 275 -3.78 20.84 8.35
CA ALA A 275 -4.13 21.78 9.41
C ALA A 275 -4.88 22.98 8.80
N VAL A 276 -5.79 23.55 9.58
CA VAL A 276 -6.55 24.76 9.23
C VAL A 276 -6.09 26.00 10.00
N SER A 277 -5.13 25.85 10.93
CA SER A 277 -4.52 26.95 11.67
C SER A 277 -3.10 26.62 12.12
N SER A 278 -2.31 27.65 12.40
CA SER A 278 -0.94 27.48 12.92
C SER A 278 -0.94 26.71 14.25
N SER A 279 -1.93 26.95 15.13
CA SER A 279 -2.03 26.23 16.42
C SER A 279 -2.23 24.72 16.24
N GLN A 280 -3.08 24.31 15.29
CA GLN A 280 -3.32 22.90 15.00
C GLN A 280 -2.10 22.25 14.36
N ALA A 281 -1.44 22.95 13.43
CA ALA A 281 -0.21 22.47 12.82
C ALA A 281 0.88 22.25 13.88
N LEU A 282 1.08 23.23 14.78
CA LEU A 282 2.04 23.14 15.88
C LEU A 282 1.73 21.98 16.83
N LEU A 283 0.46 21.70 17.12
CA LEU A 283 0.08 20.56 17.95
C LEU A 283 0.54 19.22 17.35
N VAL A 284 0.38 19.04 16.04
CA VAL A 284 0.83 17.81 15.35
C VAL A 284 2.36 17.76 15.30
N LEU A 285 3.00 18.88 14.95
CA LEU A 285 4.46 18.99 14.87
C LEU A 285 5.14 18.76 16.23
N GLU A 286 4.53 19.22 17.32
CA GLU A 286 5.02 18.99 18.67
C GLU A 286 4.95 17.51 19.07
N ARG A 287 3.94 16.76 18.60
CA ARG A 287 3.91 15.30 18.79
C ARG A 287 5.08 14.62 18.07
N VAL A 288 5.40 15.07 16.85
CA VAL A 288 6.56 14.55 16.10
C VAL A 288 7.86 14.91 16.82
N ARG A 289 8.04 16.18 17.22
CA ARG A 289 9.19 16.63 18.01
C ARG A 289 9.35 15.79 19.27
N LYS A 290 8.28 15.65 20.06
CA LYS A 290 8.27 14.86 21.29
C LYS A 290 8.69 13.41 21.01
N TYR A 291 8.17 12.79 19.97
CA TYR A 291 8.55 11.42 19.59
C TYR A 291 10.02 11.29 19.20
N GLU A 292 10.57 12.29 18.51
CA GLU A 292 11.98 12.31 18.09
C GLU A 292 12.95 12.59 19.24
N THR A 293 12.61 13.51 20.15
CA THR A 293 13.50 13.92 21.25
C THR A 293 13.31 13.09 22.51
N CYS A 294 12.12 12.55 22.72
CA CYS A 294 11.73 11.77 23.88
C CYS A 294 10.83 10.60 23.42
N PRO A 295 11.41 9.61 22.72
CA PRO A 295 10.63 8.46 22.28
C PRO A 295 10.01 7.78 23.51
N PRO A 296 8.78 7.24 23.37
CA PRO A 296 8.14 6.53 24.47
C PRO A 296 9.06 5.41 24.99
N THR A 297 9.11 5.25 26.31
CA THR A 297 9.86 4.17 26.95
C THR A 297 8.95 2.98 27.24
N GLY A 298 9.54 1.79 27.35
CA GLY A 298 8.82 0.56 27.67
C GLY A 298 7.95 0.04 26.53
N VAL A 299 6.79 -0.53 26.89
CA VAL A 299 5.91 -1.28 25.98
C VAL A 299 5.49 -0.45 24.76
N GLY A 300 5.26 0.86 24.92
CA GLY A 300 4.84 1.72 23.81
C GLY A 300 5.86 1.86 22.66
N ARG A 301 7.11 1.42 22.83
CA ARG A 301 8.12 1.38 21.77
C ARG A 301 8.30 -0.01 21.16
N THR A 302 7.92 -1.05 21.89
CA THR A 302 8.11 -2.45 21.49
C THR A 302 6.81 -3.12 21.10
N GLN A 303 5.65 -2.49 21.31
CA GLN A 303 4.36 -3.07 20.96
C GLN A 303 3.96 -2.73 19.52
N ILE A 304 3.51 -3.74 18.77
CA ILE A 304 2.98 -3.63 17.42
C ILE A 304 1.57 -4.23 17.40
N ASP A 305 0.57 -3.40 17.14
CA ASP A 305 -0.79 -3.88 16.93
C ASP A 305 -1.05 -4.07 15.42
N LEU A 306 -1.33 -5.30 15.04
CA LEU A 306 -1.63 -5.71 13.67
C LEU A 306 -3.14 -5.87 13.53
N ILE A 307 -3.77 -4.93 12.83
CA ILE A 307 -5.23 -4.93 12.65
C ILE A 307 -5.54 -5.33 11.21
N ALA A 308 -6.29 -6.41 11.04
CA ALA A 308 -6.73 -6.91 9.74
C ALA A 308 -8.25 -6.93 9.68
N SER A 309 -8.84 -6.30 8.65
CA SER A 309 -10.27 -6.42 8.40
C SER A 309 -10.61 -7.81 7.88
N ASP A 310 -11.88 -8.20 7.96
CA ASP A 310 -12.37 -9.33 7.20
C ASP A 310 -12.15 -9.08 5.69
N ALA A 311 -11.49 -10.02 5.02
CA ALA A 311 -11.22 -9.94 3.60
C ALA A 311 -12.41 -10.43 2.77
N GLY A 312 -13.35 -11.16 3.38
CA GLY A 312 -14.53 -11.70 2.73
C GLY A 312 -14.20 -12.75 1.65
N PHE A 313 -13.07 -13.46 1.76
CA PHE A 313 -12.77 -14.56 0.82
C PHE A 313 -13.58 -15.82 1.11
N GLY A 314 -14.27 -15.85 2.26
CA GLY A 314 -15.15 -16.93 2.67
C GLY A 314 -14.46 -17.88 3.63
N PRO A 315 -15.26 -18.74 4.31
CA PRO A 315 -14.82 -19.50 5.49
C PRO A 315 -13.68 -20.49 5.22
N GLN A 316 -13.39 -20.79 3.96
CA GLN A 316 -12.30 -21.70 3.56
C GLN A 316 -10.95 -20.99 3.42
N PHE A 317 -10.95 -19.74 2.96
CA PHE A 317 -9.73 -19.01 2.63
C PHE A 317 -9.30 -18.05 3.73
N ASP A 318 -10.25 -17.44 4.44
CA ASP A 318 -9.93 -16.49 5.52
C ASP A 318 -9.01 -17.11 6.59
N PRO A 319 -9.22 -18.35 7.07
CA PRO A 319 -8.29 -18.98 8.03
C PRO A 319 -6.88 -19.20 7.49
N ILE A 320 -6.74 -19.44 6.18
CA ILE A 320 -5.44 -19.66 5.54
C ILE A 320 -4.65 -18.35 5.50
N PHE A 321 -5.31 -17.24 5.13
CA PHE A 321 -4.68 -15.93 5.13
C PHE A 321 -4.32 -15.47 6.54
N GLU A 322 -5.22 -15.72 7.50
CA GLU A 322 -4.98 -15.46 8.92
C GLU A 322 -3.73 -16.17 9.43
N TRP A 323 -3.64 -17.49 9.21
CA TRP A 323 -2.48 -18.29 9.57
C TRP A 323 -1.20 -17.83 8.87
N SER A 324 -1.28 -17.52 7.56
CA SER A 324 -0.13 -17.06 6.79
C SER A 324 0.40 -15.72 7.29
N PHE A 325 -0.50 -14.78 7.62
CA PHE A 325 -0.11 -13.47 8.12
C PHE A 325 0.50 -13.57 9.52
N ARG A 326 -0.07 -14.41 10.39
CA ARG A 326 0.50 -14.70 11.71
C ARG A 326 1.91 -15.27 11.59
N ASN A 327 2.11 -16.30 10.77
CA ASN A 327 3.44 -16.88 10.56
C ASN A 327 4.43 -15.84 10.02
N MET A 328 3.99 -14.99 9.11
CA MET A 328 4.81 -13.90 8.61
C MET A 328 5.20 -12.92 9.73
N ALA A 329 4.26 -12.51 10.59
CA ALA A 329 4.53 -11.67 11.74
C ALA A 329 5.53 -12.33 12.71
N GLU A 330 5.32 -13.61 13.04
CA GLU A 330 6.19 -14.41 13.92
C GLU A 330 7.64 -14.48 13.42
N HIS A 331 7.85 -14.55 12.10
CA HIS A 331 9.20 -14.73 11.54
C HIS A 331 9.87 -13.42 11.08
N LEU A 332 9.09 -12.38 10.78
CA LEU A 332 9.63 -11.10 10.28
C LEU A 332 9.77 -10.04 11.36
N LEU A 333 8.98 -10.10 12.44
CA LEU A 333 9.12 -9.17 13.55
C LEU A 333 10.27 -9.60 14.45
N PRO A 334 11.24 -8.71 14.75
CA PRO A 334 12.30 -9.03 15.69
C PRO A 334 11.74 -9.38 17.07
N ASP A 335 12.36 -10.34 17.77
CA ASP A 335 11.94 -10.85 19.09
C ASP A 335 11.78 -9.77 20.17
N GLN A 336 12.42 -8.61 19.97
CA GLN A 336 12.30 -7.45 20.86
C GLN A 336 10.94 -6.74 20.77
N TYR A 337 10.13 -7.05 19.75
CA TYR A 337 8.78 -6.50 19.61
C TYR A 337 7.74 -7.48 20.16
N GLN A 338 6.89 -6.97 21.03
CA GLN A 338 5.63 -7.61 21.37
C GLN A 338 4.63 -7.25 20.29
N TRP A 339 3.87 -8.22 19.80
CA TRP A 339 2.86 -7.92 18.81
C TRP A 339 1.54 -8.59 19.15
N HIS A 340 0.47 -7.92 18.76
CA HIS A 340 -0.90 -8.38 18.95
C HIS A 340 -1.61 -8.33 17.59
N ILE A 341 -2.46 -9.31 17.32
CA ILE A 341 -3.27 -9.36 16.11
C ILE A 341 -4.74 -9.18 16.50
N LEU A 342 -5.44 -8.28 15.81
CA LEU A 342 -6.88 -8.10 15.87
C LEU A 342 -7.47 -8.37 14.49
N TYR A 343 -8.33 -9.38 14.38
CA TYR A 343 -9.05 -9.71 13.15
C TYR A 343 -10.50 -9.24 13.20
N GLY A 344 -10.95 -8.61 12.12
CA GLY A 344 -12.33 -8.14 11.96
C GLY A 344 -13.35 -9.24 11.63
N ASN A 345 -12.92 -10.49 11.39
CA ASN A 345 -13.82 -11.61 11.12
C ASN A 345 -14.30 -12.21 12.45
N PRO A 346 -15.58 -12.09 12.84
CA PRO A 346 -16.08 -12.56 14.14
C PRO A 346 -15.93 -14.07 14.40
N GLY A 347 -15.67 -14.87 13.37
CA GLY A 347 -15.35 -16.29 13.50
C GLY A 347 -13.87 -16.60 13.74
N SER A 348 -13.00 -15.59 13.73
CA SER A 348 -11.57 -15.71 14.02
C SER A 348 -11.33 -15.97 15.51
N LEU A 349 -10.27 -16.70 15.83
CA LEU A 349 -9.81 -16.85 17.21
C LEU A 349 -9.14 -15.58 17.76
N TYR A 350 -8.89 -14.58 16.90
CA TYR A 350 -8.19 -13.34 17.22
C TYR A 350 -9.08 -12.09 17.07
N SER A 351 -10.40 -12.27 17.19
CA SER A 351 -11.39 -11.18 17.18
C SER A 351 -11.68 -10.57 18.54
#